data_AF-A0A7C7X269-F1
#
_entry.id   AF-A0A7C7X269-F1
#
_cell.length_a   1.000
_cell.length_b   1.000
_cell.length_c   1.000
_cell.angle_alpha   90.00
_cell.angle_beta   90.00
_cell.angle_gamma   90.00
#
_symmetry.space_group_name_H-M   'P 1'
#
loop_
_entity.id
_entity.type
_entity.pdbx_description
1 polymer ?
#
loop_
_entity_poly.entity_id
_entity_poly.type
_entity_poly.pdbx_seq_one_letter_code
_entity_poly.pdbx_strand_id
1 'polypeptide(L)'
;MNKPDDALLSAVNWQDKQYAEPPLRTQIADTFRGRFRWLAWIATFYRIAFLVIAIFAATKFFRVDETRDLIAYATLFLLSCFGMAFIKMWYWSLLVKNSVIREIMRLECQVAKLDGDIKTAS
;
A
#
# COMPACT_ATOMS: atom_id res chain seq x y z
N MET A 1 -10.35 44.18 -6.48
CA MET A 1 -10.04 43.20 -5.43
C MET A 1 -11.22 42.25 -5.34
N ASN A 2 -11.18 41.17 -6.12
CA ASN A 2 -12.30 40.28 -6.35
C ASN A 2 -12.18 39.10 -5.38
N LYS A 3 -13.18 38.95 -4.50
CA LYS A 3 -13.28 37.98 -3.40
C LYS A 3 -13.42 36.48 -3.76
N PRO A 4 -13.72 36.06 -5.01
CA PRO A 4 -13.74 34.64 -5.36
C PRO A 4 -12.35 34.09 -5.72
N ASP A 5 -11.47 34.93 -6.27
CA ASP A 5 -10.20 34.51 -6.88
C ASP A 5 -9.15 34.20 -5.81
N ASP A 6 -9.09 35.01 -4.76
CA ASP A 6 -8.18 34.88 -3.61
C ASP A 6 -8.50 33.64 -2.75
N ALA A 7 -9.78 33.32 -2.60
CA ALA A 7 -10.23 32.10 -1.93
C ALA A 7 -9.77 30.84 -2.68
N LEU A 8 -9.89 30.81 -4.02
CA LEU A 8 -9.44 29.70 -4.86
C LEU A 8 -7.92 29.56 -4.85
N LEU A 9 -7.18 30.66 -4.95
CA LEU A 9 -5.71 30.67 -4.91
C LEU A 9 -5.17 30.17 -3.57
N SER A 10 -5.83 30.53 -2.46
CA SER A 10 -5.45 30.00 -1.15
C SER A 10 -5.70 28.48 -1.06
N ALA A 11 -6.85 27.99 -1.52
CA ALA A 11 -7.18 26.55 -1.52
C ALA A 11 -6.21 25.73 -2.38
N VAL A 12 -5.85 26.24 -3.56
CA VAL A 12 -4.85 25.64 -4.45
C VAL A 12 -3.47 25.63 -3.78
N ASN A 13 -3.08 26.70 -3.06
CA ASN A 13 -1.79 26.79 -2.36
C ASN A 13 -1.71 25.84 -1.14
N TRP A 14 -2.80 25.69 -0.38
CA TRP A 14 -2.87 24.71 0.71
C TRP A 14 -2.73 23.27 0.18
N GLN A 15 -3.31 22.98 -1.00
CA GLN A 15 -3.11 21.70 -1.67
C GLN A 15 -1.67 21.55 -2.17
N ASP A 16 -1.10 22.50 -2.91
CA ASP A 16 0.26 22.43 -3.47
C ASP A 16 1.32 22.20 -2.38
N LYS A 17 1.16 22.85 -1.22
CA LYS A 17 2.04 22.67 -0.05
C LYS A 17 1.89 21.30 0.61
N GLN A 18 0.72 20.66 0.51
CA GLN A 18 0.48 19.29 0.97
C GLN A 18 1.09 18.24 0.02
N TYR A 19 1.30 18.58 -1.26
CA TYR A 19 1.83 17.68 -2.30
C TYR A 19 3.29 17.93 -2.69
N ALA A 20 3.93 18.99 -2.15
CA ALA A 20 5.36 19.24 -2.31
C ALA A 20 6.17 18.03 -1.80
N GLU A 21 6.89 17.36 -2.71
CA GLU A 21 7.38 16.01 -2.52
C GLU A 21 8.39 15.87 -1.36
N PRO A 22 8.06 15.13 -0.29
CA PRO A 22 9.09 14.56 0.57
C PRO A 22 9.80 13.43 -0.20
N PRO A 23 11.09 13.17 -0.01
CA PRO A 23 11.82 12.12 -0.73
C PRO A 23 11.12 10.74 -0.70
N LEU A 24 11.27 9.93 -1.75
CA LEU A 24 10.67 8.57 -1.89
C LEU A 24 10.82 7.70 -0.62
N ARG A 25 11.95 7.83 0.08
CA ARG A 25 12.23 7.10 1.34
C ARG A 25 11.35 7.56 2.49
N THR A 26 11.10 8.86 2.61
CA THR A 26 10.16 9.40 3.60
C THR A 26 8.71 9.10 3.25
N GLN A 27 8.34 8.95 1.97
CA GLN A 27 6.98 8.55 1.57
C GLN A 27 6.67 7.09 1.92
N ILE A 28 7.65 6.20 1.76
CA ILE A 28 7.55 4.81 2.25
C ILE A 28 7.47 4.85 3.79
N ALA A 29 8.33 5.61 4.46
CA ALA A 29 8.33 5.74 5.91
C ALA A 29 7.05 6.40 6.48
N ASP A 30 6.41 7.33 5.77
CA ASP A 30 5.16 8.00 6.18
C ASP A 30 3.93 7.14 5.94
N THR A 31 3.94 6.35 4.86
CA THR A 31 2.99 5.23 4.70
C THR A 31 3.09 4.31 5.92
N PHE A 32 4.30 4.04 6.41
CA PHE A 32 4.56 3.26 7.63
C PHE A 32 4.36 4.00 8.96
N ARG A 33 4.28 5.34 9.04
CA ARG A 33 4.20 6.09 10.32
C ARG A 33 2.81 6.56 10.69
N GLY A 34 1.92 6.80 9.73
CA GLY A 34 0.58 7.34 10.00
C GLY A 34 -0.47 6.25 10.30
N ARG A 35 -1.23 5.90 9.26
CA ARG A 35 -2.46 5.09 9.33
C ARG A 35 -2.27 3.61 9.00
N PHE A 36 -1.23 3.23 8.26
CA PHE A 36 -0.97 1.82 7.89
C PHE A 36 -0.08 1.06 8.88
N ARG A 37 0.31 1.65 10.02
CA ARG A 37 1.05 0.93 11.08
C ARG A 37 0.34 -0.34 11.50
N TRP A 38 -0.96 -0.26 11.75
CA TRP A 38 -1.76 -1.41 12.13
C TRP A 38 -1.77 -2.49 11.04
N LEU A 39 -1.83 -2.08 9.77
CA LEU A 39 -1.75 -2.99 8.62
C LEU A 39 -0.37 -3.65 8.48
N ALA A 40 0.71 -2.92 8.77
CA ALA A 40 2.07 -3.46 8.81
C ALA A 40 2.27 -4.46 9.96
N TRP A 41 1.67 -4.19 11.13
CA TRP A 41 1.65 -5.12 12.26
C TRP A 41 0.89 -6.41 11.90
N ILE A 42 -0.29 -6.32 11.28
CA ILE A 42 -1.03 -7.49 10.79
C ILE A 42 -0.22 -8.27 9.76
N ALA A 43 0.40 -7.59 8.79
CA ALA A 43 1.21 -8.24 7.77
C ALA A 43 2.44 -8.96 8.38
N THR A 44 3.05 -8.39 9.41
CA THR A 44 4.17 -9.02 10.12
C THR A 44 3.71 -10.21 10.94
N PHE A 45 2.58 -10.09 11.65
CA PHE A 45 1.96 -11.19 12.38
C PHE A 45 1.65 -12.37 11.46
N TYR A 46 1.05 -12.10 10.30
CA TYR A 46 0.72 -13.13 9.32
C TYR A 46 1.96 -13.83 8.74
N ARG A 47 3.06 -13.09 8.52
CA ARG A 47 4.35 -13.69 8.11
C ARG A 47 4.88 -14.65 9.18
N ILE A 48 4.82 -14.26 10.45
CA ILE A 48 5.26 -15.11 11.57
C ILE A 48 4.35 -16.33 11.70
N ALA A 49 3.04 -16.15 11.60
CA ALA A 49 2.07 -17.25 11.68
C ALA A 49 2.33 -18.30 10.58
N PHE A 50 2.51 -17.87 9.33
CA PHE A 50 2.84 -18.79 8.24
C PHE A 50 4.21 -19.44 8.39
N LEU A 51 5.20 -18.75 8.98
CA LEU A 51 6.51 -19.34 9.28
C LEU A 51 6.38 -20.49 10.29
N VAL A 52 5.60 -20.28 11.36
CA VAL A 52 5.35 -21.30 12.39
C VAL A 52 4.61 -22.50 11.80
N ILE A 53 3.59 -22.27 10.98
CA ILE A 53 2.85 -23.33 10.30
C ILE A 53 3.76 -24.12 9.34
N ALA A 54 4.65 -23.44 8.62
CA ALA A 54 5.60 -24.09 7.72
C ALA A 54 6.59 -24.99 8.48
N ILE A 55 7.13 -24.52 9.62
CA ILE A 55 8.00 -25.33 10.49
C ILE A 55 7.24 -26.52 11.08
N PHE A 56 6.00 -26.32 11.51
CA PHE A 56 5.15 -27.40 12.02
C PHE A 56 4.87 -28.46 10.95
N ALA A 57 4.51 -28.04 9.72
CA ALA A 57 4.29 -28.95 8.60
C ALA A 57 5.57 -29.72 8.23
N ALA A 58 6.73 -29.05 8.22
CA ALA A 58 8.02 -29.69 7.95
C ALA A 58 8.38 -30.73 9.01
N THR A 59 8.24 -30.42 10.31
CA THR A 59 8.55 -31.38 11.39
C THR A 59 7.63 -32.58 11.41
N LYS A 60 6.35 -32.41 11.06
CA LYS A 60 5.37 -33.51 10.95
C LYS A 60 5.60 -34.35 9.69
N PHE A 61 6.02 -33.77 8.58
CA PHE A 61 6.37 -34.48 7.36
C PHE A 61 7.45 -35.55 7.59
N PHE A 62 8.49 -35.25 8.39
CA PHE A 62 9.56 -36.21 8.70
C PHE A 62 9.19 -37.26 9.76
N ARG A 63 8.06 -37.13 10.46
CA ARG A 63 7.66 -38.02 11.56
C ARG A 63 6.56 -39.02 11.19
N VAL A 64 6.00 -38.94 9.99
CA VAL A 64 4.85 -39.76 9.59
C VAL A 64 5.22 -40.71 8.47
N ASP A 65 5.03 -42.01 8.72
CA ASP A 65 5.27 -43.11 7.77
C ASP A 65 4.09 -43.35 6.81
N GLU A 66 2.91 -42.84 7.16
CA GLU A 66 1.68 -43.12 6.40
C GLU A 66 1.52 -42.14 5.22
N THR A 67 1.46 -42.68 4.00
CA THR A 67 1.46 -41.90 2.75
C THR A 67 0.33 -40.88 2.66
N ARG A 68 -0.84 -41.18 3.25
CA ARG A 68 -2.02 -40.29 3.25
C ARG A 68 -1.75 -39.01 4.03
N ASP A 69 -1.14 -39.15 5.20
CA ASP A 69 -0.83 -38.03 6.07
C ASP A 69 0.35 -37.21 5.52
N LEU A 70 1.30 -37.86 4.85
CA LEU A 70 2.40 -37.20 4.16
C LEU A 70 1.90 -36.20 3.09
N ILE A 71 0.90 -36.59 2.30
CA ILE A 71 0.24 -35.70 1.31
C ILE A 71 -0.50 -34.55 2.02
N ALA A 72 -1.17 -34.81 3.15
CA ALA A 72 -1.88 -33.77 3.89
C ALA A 72 -0.91 -32.68 4.41
N TYR A 73 0.22 -33.07 5.00
CA TYR A 73 1.23 -32.12 5.48
C TYR A 73 1.95 -31.40 4.32
N ALA A 74 2.19 -32.07 3.19
CA ALA A 74 2.74 -31.43 1.98
C ALA A 74 1.79 -30.37 1.40
N THR A 75 0.49 -30.66 1.35
CA THR A 75 -0.53 -29.73 0.87
C THR A 75 -0.66 -28.53 1.83
N LEU A 76 -0.61 -28.77 3.14
CA LEU A 76 -0.61 -27.72 4.16
C LEU A 76 0.61 -26.79 4.03
N PHE A 77 1.79 -27.35 3.73
CA PHE A 77 3.00 -26.59 3.47
C PHE A 77 2.87 -25.73 2.20
N LEU A 78 2.37 -26.31 1.11
CA LEU A 78 2.12 -25.56 -0.14
C LEU A 78 1.12 -24.43 0.06
N LEU A 79 0.00 -24.69 0.75
CA LEU A 79 -0.99 -23.67 1.09
C LEU A 79 -0.36 -22.52 1.90
N SER A 80 0.55 -22.85 2.81
CA SER A 80 1.28 -21.86 3.62
C SER A 80 2.21 -20.99 2.77
N CYS A 81 2.90 -21.58 1.79
CA CYS A 81 3.71 -20.84 0.82
C CYS A 81 2.86 -19.92 -0.05
N PHE A 82 1.71 -20.38 -0.54
CA PHE A 82 0.78 -19.55 -1.29
C PHE A 82 0.26 -18.38 -0.46
N GLY A 83 -0.05 -18.61 0.82
CA GLY A 83 -0.43 -17.57 1.77
C GLY A 83 0.62 -16.46 1.90
N MET A 84 1.90 -16.82 2.03
CA MET A 84 3.00 -15.84 2.07
C MET A 84 3.10 -15.01 0.78
N ALA A 85 2.97 -15.64 -0.38
CA ALA A 85 3.02 -14.96 -1.67
C ALA A 85 1.84 -13.98 -1.83
N PHE A 86 0.65 -14.39 -1.40
CA PHE A 86 -0.56 -13.57 -1.48
C PHE A 86 -0.45 -12.28 -0.67
N ILE A 87 0.08 -12.36 0.55
CA ILE A 87 0.33 -11.18 1.41
C ILE A 87 1.31 -10.20 0.75
N LYS A 88 2.37 -10.71 0.10
CA LYS A 88 3.33 -9.85 -0.61
C LYS A 88 2.66 -9.11 -1.77
N MET A 89 1.84 -9.82 -2.55
CA MET A 89 1.09 -9.25 -3.68
C MET A 89 0.10 -8.17 -3.20
N TRP A 90 -0.63 -8.45 -2.12
CA TRP A 90 -1.57 -7.50 -1.54
C TRP A 90 -0.88 -6.22 -1.04
N TYR A 91 0.28 -6.36 -0.39
CA TYR A 91 1.09 -5.22 0.04
C TYR A 91 1.54 -4.33 -1.13
N TRP A 92 1.96 -4.94 -2.24
CA TRP A 92 2.29 -4.20 -3.46
C TRP A 92 1.08 -3.47 -4.05
N SER A 93 -0.09 -4.11 -4.03
CA SER A 93 -1.34 -3.48 -4.48
C SER A 93 -1.71 -2.23 -3.66
N LEU A 94 -1.51 -2.28 -2.33
CA LEU A 94 -1.72 -1.12 -1.46
C LEU A 94 -0.80 0.06 -1.82
N LEU A 95 0.46 -0.21 -2.16
CA LEU A 95 1.43 0.81 -2.55
C LEU A 95 1.08 1.46 -3.90
N VAL A 96 0.71 0.65 -4.89
CA VAL A 96 0.34 1.16 -6.22
C VAL A 96 -0.91 2.03 -6.13
N LYS A 97 -1.93 1.63 -5.35
CA LYS A 97 -3.13 2.46 -5.11
C LYS A 97 -2.78 3.84 -4.54
N ASN A 98 -1.82 3.91 -3.62
CA ASN A 98 -1.37 5.18 -3.05
C ASN A 98 -0.57 6.04 -4.05
N SER A 99 0.13 5.42 -5.01
CA SER A 99 0.76 6.17 -6.10
C SER A 99 -0.26 6.82 -7.02
N VAL A 100 -1.25 6.03 -7.46
CA VAL A 100 -2.30 6.48 -8.39
C VAL A 100 -3.10 7.65 -7.83
N ILE A 101 -3.47 7.61 -6.55
CA ILE A 101 -4.21 8.72 -5.92
C ILE A 101 -3.43 10.03 -6.00
N ARG A 102 -2.10 9.99 -5.87
CA ARG A 102 -1.27 11.21 -5.93
C ARG A 102 -1.13 11.73 -7.36
N GLU A 103 -1.05 10.83 -8.33
CA GLU A 103 -1.06 11.20 -9.74
C GLU A 103 -2.38 11.85 -10.14
N ILE A 104 -3.52 11.33 -9.66
CA ILE A 104 -4.84 11.95 -9.89
C ILE A 104 -4.90 13.36 -9.30
N MET A 105 -4.49 13.53 -8.04
CA MET A 105 -4.48 14.85 -7.40
C MET A 105 -3.58 15.85 -8.13
N ARG A 106 -2.44 15.39 -8.67
CA ARG A 106 -1.56 16.23 -9.51
C ARG A 106 -2.26 16.63 -10.81
N LEU A 107 -2.98 15.73 -11.45
CA LEU A 107 -3.74 16.02 -12.67
C LEU A 107 -4.87 17.02 -12.39
N GLU A 108 -5.60 16.87 -11.29
CA GLU A 108 -6.64 17.83 -10.88
C GLU A 108 -6.08 19.25 -10.70
N CYS A 109 -4.90 19.38 -10.07
CA CYS A 109 -4.24 20.67 -9.89
C CYS A 109 -3.80 21.30 -11.23
N GLN A 110 -3.27 20.49 -12.16
CA GLN A 110 -2.88 20.99 -13.49
C GLN A 110 -4.10 21.46 -14.29
N VAL A 111 -5.21 20.72 -14.23
CA VAL A 111 -6.46 21.11 -14.90
C VAL A 111 -7.02 22.40 -14.30
N ALA A 112 -6.99 22.57 -12.98
CA ALA A 112 -7.45 23.80 -12.32
C ALA A 112 -6.59 25.03 -12.68
N LYS A 113 -5.27 24.86 -12.79
CA LYS A 113 -4.37 25.94 -13.27
C LYS A 113 -4.70 26.34 -14.71
N LEU A 114 -4.93 25.37 -15.60
CA LEU A 114 -5.33 25.64 -16.98
C LEU A 114 -6.66 26.41 -17.10
N ASP A 115 -7.67 26.06 -16.30
CA ASP A 115 -8.96 26.77 -16.28
C ASP A 115 -8.82 28.22 -15.78
N GLY A 116 -7.96 28.44 -14.78
CA GLY A 116 -7.61 29.78 -14.30
C GLY A 116 -6.95 30.64 -15.38
N ASP A 117 -5.95 30.10 -16.08
CA ASP A 117 -5.23 30.82 -17.14
C ASP A 117 -6.18 31.21 -18.29
N ILE A 118 -7.08 30.31 -18.71
CA ILE A 118 -8.08 30.58 -19.75
C ILE A 118 -9.01 31.72 -19.34
N LYS A 119 -9.49 31.75 -18.09
CA LYS A 119 -10.37 32.81 -17.58
C LYS A 119 -9.70 34.17 -17.48
N THR A 120 -8.38 34.22 -17.28
CA THR A 120 -7.63 35.48 -17.27
C THR A 120 -7.27 36.01 -18.66
N ALA A 121 -7.32 35.16 -19.68
CA ALA A 121 -7.01 35.51 -21.07
C ALA A 121 -8.23 35.93 -21.91
N SER A 122 -9.46 35.71 -21.41
CA SER A 122 -10.73 36.14 -22.00
C SER A 122 -11.29 37.38 -21.31
#